data_AF-A0A1Q3JZS1-F1
#
_entry.id   AF-A0A1Q3JZS1-F1
#
_cell.length_a   1.000
_cell.length_b   1.000
_cell.length_c   1.000
_cell.angle_alpha   90.00
_cell.angle_beta   90.00
_cell.angle_gamma   90.00
#
_symmetry.space_group_name_H-M   'P 1'
#
loop_
_entity.id
_entity.type
_entity.pdbx_description
1 polymer ?
#
loop_
_entity_poly.entity_id
_entity_poly.type
_entity_poly.pdbx_seq_one_letter_code
_entity_poly.pdbx_strand_id
1 'polypeptide(L)'
;MRLYVTNTSPFARVVRIVVIEKGLSSRIELVTARTREENSPYYAINPSGRVPYLVFADGTGMEDSGLIATYLDALDGAPRLGAPQAADPWAYGRLEARARSFTDGVSVWVREMRRPLDERSPTILKHEVARAERLGATWNEDIAHPIMQGPLTMAHLLLFVGLDFARDSKMTDLEANNPHLRQFAERLRAMPSIAATHPAST
;
A
#
# COMPACT_ATOMS: atom_id res chain seq x y z
N MET A 1 -6.38 17.83 9.34
CA MET A 1 -7.05 16.50 9.34
C MET A 1 -6.15 15.52 10.06
N ARG A 2 -6.68 14.39 10.57
CA ARG A 2 -5.89 13.36 11.25
C ARG A 2 -5.91 12.06 10.46
N LEU A 3 -4.76 11.47 10.19
CA LEU A 3 -4.63 10.20 9.50
C LEU A 3 -4.17 9.13 10.48
N TYR A 4 -5.08 8.20 10.80
CA TYR A 4 -4.80 7.06 11.66
C TYR A 4 -4.09 5.97 10.86
N VAL A 5 -2.93 5.55 11.35
CA VAL A 5 -2.04 4.60 10.69
C VAL A 5 -1.46 3.58 11.68
N THR A 6 -0.95 2.47 11.17
CA THR A 6 0.03 1.67 11.89
C THR A 6 1.35 1.69 11.11
N ASN A 7 2.48 1.60 11.82
CA ASN A 7 3.81 1.67 11.19
C ASN A 7 4.03 0.58 10.12
N THR A 8 3.46 -0.62 10.33
CA THR A 8 3.66 -1.78 9.46
C THR A 8 2.55 -2.00 8.43
N SER A 9 1.51 -1.15 8.37
CA SER A 9 0.46 -1.33 7.37
C SER A 9 0.93 -0.85 5.98
N PRO A 10 0.93 -1.72 4.95
CA PRO A 10 1.30 -1.31 3.61
C PRO A 10 0.30 -0.28 3.05
N PHE A 11 -0.99 -0.44 3.30
CA PHE A 11 -2.02 0.49 2.84
C PHE A 11 -1.91 1.86 3.51
N ALA A 12 -1.52 1.89 4.79
CA ALA A 12 -1.25 3.15 5.46
C ALA A 12 0.04 3.81 4.96
N ARG A 13 1.06 3.01 4.65
CA ARG A 13 2.31 3.49 4.04
C ARG A 13 2.05 4.15 2.69
N VAL A 14 1.20 3.58 1.83
CA VAL A 14 0.79 4.21 0.56
C VAL A 14 0.24 5.62 0.81
N VAL A 15 -0.71 5.78 1.74
CA VAL A 15 -1.27 7.11 2.03
C VAL A 15 -0.25 8.06 2.65
N ARG A 16 0.66 7.57 3.51
CA ARG A 16 1.75 8.39 4.05
C ARG A 16 2.70 8.90 2.95
N ILE A 17 2.98 8.09 1.93
CA ILE A 17 3.75 8.51 0.75
C ILE A 17 2.99 9.64 0.04
N VAL A 18 1.68 9.48 -0.20
CA VAL A 18 0.84 10.51 -0.83
C VAL A 18 0.87 11.83 -0.05
N VAL A 19 0.78 11.79 1.29
CA VAL A 19 0.89 12.99 2.13
C VAL A 19 2.19 13.75 1.86
N ILE A 20 3.32 13.05 1.75
CA ILE A 20 4.62 13.68 1.49
C ILE A 20 4.70 14.19 0.05
N GLU A 21 4.34 13.36 -0.94
CA GLU A 21 4.37 13.73 -2.36
C GLU A 21 3.51 14.96 -2.65
N LYS A 22 2.37 15.11 -1.97
CA LYS A 22 1.46 16.25 -2.12
C LYS A 22 1.80 17.44 -1.22
N GLY A 23 2.90 17.38 -0.45
CA GLY A 23 3.31 18.47 0.44
C GLY A 23 2.31 18.73 1.59
N LEU A 24 1.56 17.72 2.00
CA LEU A 24 0.47 17.83 2.97
C LEU A 24 0.91 17.56 4.42
N SER A 25 2.19 17.35 4.68
CA SER A 25 2.73 16.98 6.00
C SER A 25 2.37 17.97 7.12
N SER A 26 2.18 19.26 6.82
CA SER A 26 1.73 20.26 7.80
C SER A 26 0.22 20.30 8.02
N ARG A 27 -0.57 19.67 7.13
CA ARG A 27 -2.05 19.67 7.14
C ARG A 27 -2.64 18.36 7.66
N ILE A 28 -1.83 17.29 7.66
CA ILE A 28 -2.21 15.95 8.06
C ILE A 28 -1.38 15.53 9.28
N GLU A 29 -2.03 15.48 10.43
CA GLU A 29 -1.44 14.89 11.64
C GLU A 29 -1.49 13.36 11.52
N LEU A 30 -0.34 12.69 11.63
CA LEU A 30 -0.27 11.23 11.68
C LEU A 30 -0.52 10.74 13.11
N VAL A 31 -1.51 9.86 13.28
CA VAL A 31 -1.87 9.30 14.58
C VAL A 31 -1.69 7.79 14.55
N THR A 32 -0.92 7.24 15.50
CA THR A 32 -0.76 5.78 15.62
C THR A 32 -2.03 5.15 16.17
N ALA A 33 -2.68 4.32 15.36
CA ALA A 33 -3.84 3.55 15.77
C ALA A 33 -3.42 2.25 16.48
N ARG A 34 -4.12 1.91 17.56
CA ARG A 34 -4.04 0.61 18.20
C ARG A 34 -5.08 -0.30 17.57
N THR A 35 -4.66 -1.28 16.78
CA THR A 35 -5.58 -2.19 16.07
C THR A 35 -5.40 -3.60 16.60
N ARG A 36 -6.47 -4.40 16.62
CA ARG A 36 -6.46 -5.81 17.05
C ARG A 36 -6.14 -5.96 18.54
N GLU A 37 -6.61 -5.03 19.34
CA GLU A 37 -6.54 -5.09 20.81
C GLU A 37 -7.98 -5.14 21.32
N GLU A 38 -8.23 -6.01 22.30
CA GLU A 38 -9.52 -6.04 22.99
C GLU A 38 -9.79 -4.66 23.60
N ASN A 39 -10.96 -4.08 23.32
CA ASN A 39 -11.36 -2.74 23.78
C ASN A 39 -10.46 -1.59 23.31
N SER A 40 -9.83 -1.69 22.12
CA SER A 40 -9.08 -0.56 21.57
C SER A 40 -9.95 0.71 21.51
N PRO A 41 -9.48 1.86 22.04
CA PRO A 41 -10.21 3.13 21.91
C PRO A 41 -10.34 3.58 20.46
N TYR A 42 -9.52 3.03 19.55
CA TYR A 42 -9.60 3.31 18.13
C TYR A 42 -10.93 2.86 17.51
N TYR A 43 -11.59 1.84 18.09
CA TYR A 43 -12.86 1.34 17.57
C TYR A 43 -14.01 2.34 17.73
N ALA A 44 -13.91 3.30 18.67
CA ALA A 44 -14.85 4.41 18.76
C ALA A 44 -14.63 5.50 17.70
N ILE A 45 -13.46 5.50 17.03
CA ILE A 45 -13.12 6.44 15.96
C ILE A 45 -13.40 5.82 14.59
N ASN A 46 -12.96 4.57 14.40
CA ASN A 46 -13.23 3.77 13.21
C ASN A 46 -13.79 2.39 13.63
N PRO A 47 -15.10 2.14 13.47
CA PRO A 47 -15.73 0.87 13.82
C PRO A 47 -15.11 -0.35 13.12
N SER A 48 -14.59 -0.19 11.91
CA SER A 48 -13.89 -1.24 11.16
C SER A 48 -12.56 -1.64 11.81
N GLY A 49 -11.95 -0.74 12.60
CA GLY A 49 -10.64 -0.94 13.23
C GLY A 49 -9.49 -1.08 12.24
N ARG A 50 -9.73 -0.78 10.95
CA ARG A 50 -8.73 -0.84 9.88
C ARG A 50 -8.01 0.49 9.72
N VAL A 51 -6.79 0.42 9.23
CA VAL A 51 -5.97 1.57 8.82
C VAL A 51 -5.59 1.44 7.35
N PRO A 52 -5.42 2.56 6.61
CA PRO A 52 -5.54 3.95 7.07
C PRO A 52 -6.99 4.40 7.29
N TYR A 53 -7.17 5.45 8.11
CA TYR A 53 -8.45 6.14 8.29
C TYR A 53 -8.23 7.63 8.45
N LEU A 54 -8.84 8.45 7.59
CA LEU A 54 -8.73 9.91 7.66
C LEU A 54 -9.92 10.49 8.43
N VAL A 55 -9.66 11.39 9.38
CA VAL A 55 -10.68 12.11 10.16
C VAL A 55 -10.60 13.61 9.88
N PHE A 56 -11.75 14.18 9.54
CA PHE A 56 -11.93 15.61 9.28
C PHE A 56 -12.13 16.41 10.57
N ALA A 57 -12.16 17.74 10.44
CA ALA A 57 -12.33 18.64 11.58
C ALA A 57 -13.73 18.54 12.22
N ASP A 58 -14.74 18.20 11.42
CA ASP A 58 -16.13 17.99 11.86
C ASP A 58 -16.38 16.60 12.48
N GLY A 59 -15.34 15.76 12.57
CA GLY A 59 -15.42 14.41 13.12
C GLY A 59 -15.87 13.34 12.13
N THR A 60 -16.27 13.70 10.90
CA THR A 60 -16.51 12.72 9.84
C THR A 60 -15.20 12.02 9.47
N GLY A 61 -15.29 10.77 8.99
CA GLY A 61 -14.12 9.99 8.65
C GLY A 61 -14.29 9.14 7.40
N MET A 62 -13.16 8.67 6.87
CA MET A 62 -13.07 8.01 5.58
C MET A 62 -12.10 6.83 5.64
N GLU A 63 -12.61 5.66 5.26
CA GLU A 63 -11.85 4.42 5.08
C GLU A 63 -11.32 4.27 3.65
N ASP A 64 -10.58 3.17 3.45
CA ASP A 64 -9.91 2.76 2.21
C ASP A 64 -8.74 3.65 1.77
N SER A 65 -7.60 3.01 1.51
CA SER A 65 -6.39 3.73 1.11
C SER A 65 -6.50 4.38 -0.27
N GLY A 66 -7.29 3.80 -1.18
CA GLY A 66 -7.52 4.35 -2.51
C GLY A 66 -8.35 5.62 -2.42
N LEU A 67 -9.49 5.54 -1.75
CA LEU A 67 -10.38 6.69 -1.55
C LEU A 67 -9.67 7.84 -0.82
N ILE A 68 -8.96 7.55 0.27
CA ILE A 68 -8.18 8.57 1.00
C ILE A 68 -7.10 9.18 0.09
N ALA A 69 -6.35 8.36 -0.66
CA ALA A 69 -5.33 8.88 -1.57
C ALA A 69 -5.91 9.78 -2.66
N THR A 70 -7.03 9.39 -3.28
CA THR A 70 -7.73 10.20 -4.29
C THR A 70 -8.17 11.55 -3.72
N TYR A 71 -8.74 11.57 -2.52
CA TYR A 71 -9.12 12.81 -1.86
C TYR A 71 -7.91 13.72 -1.63
N LEU A 72 -6.84 13.18 -1.05
CA LEU A 72 -5.63 13.96 -0.75
C LEU A 72 -4.94 14.47 -2.02
N ASP A 73 -4.92 13.67 -3.09
CA ASP A 73 -4.36 14.05 -4.38
C ASP A 73 -5.12 15.23 -5.03
N ALA A 74 -6.43 15.34 -4.80
CA ALA A 74 -7.25 16.40 -5.37
C ALA A 74 -7.16 17.75 -4.61
N LEU A 75 -6.58 17.80 -3.40
CA LEU A 75 -6.62 18.99 -2.53
C LEU A 75 -5.91 20.23 -3.05
N ASP A 76 -4.97 20.07 -3.99
CA ASP A 76 -4.24 21.17 -4.63
C ASP A 76 -4.86 21.55 -5.99
N GLY A 77 -5.96 20.91 -6.40
CA GLY A 77 -6.59 21.11 -7.70
C GLY A 77 -5.80 20.52 -8.88
N ALA A 78 -4.71 19.77 -8.62
CA ALA A 78 -3.84 19.18 -9.62
C ALA A 78 -3.60 17.68 -9.32
N PRO A 79 -4.65 16.83 -9.43
CA PRO A 79 -4.52 15.41 -9.19
C PRO A 79 -3.58 14.76 -10.21
N ARG A 80 -2.69 13.88 -9.74
CA ARG A 80 -1.67 13.23 -10.57
C ARG A 80 -1.43 11.75 -10.26
N LEU A 81 -2.08 11.21 -9.22
CA LEU A 81 -1.87 9.83 -8.77
C LEU A 81 -2.89 8.84 -9.33
N GLY A 82 -3.95 9.32 -9.97
CA GLY A 82 -4.97 8.48 -10.62
C GLY A 82 -4.56 8.00 -12.01
N ALA A 83 -5.56 7.64 -12.82
CA ALA A 83 -5.36 7.28 -14.21
C ALA A 83 -4.71 8.45 -14.98
N PRO A 84 -3.59 8.23 -15.71
CA PRO A 84 -3.01 9.26 -16.57
C PRO A 84 -4.03 9.73 -17.61
N GLN A 85 -4.04 11.03 -17.94
CA GLN A 85 -5.09 11.63 -18.78
C GLN A 85 -5.24 10.97 -20.17
N ALA A 86 -4.15 10.48 -20.76
CA ALA A 86 -4.15 9.82 -22.06
C ALA A 86 -4.39 8.29 -21.99
N ALA A 87 -4.53 7.73 -20.79
CA ALA A 87 -4.69 6.30 -20.60
C ALA A 87 -6.17 5.89 -20.67
N ASP A 88 -6.43 4.68 -21.18
CA ASP A 88 -7.72 4.03 -20.99
C ASP A 88 -7.95 3.79 -19.48
N PRO A 89 -9.03 4.33 -18.89
CA PRO A 89 -9.32 4.16 -17.46
C PRO A 89 -9.50 2.70 -17.06
N TRP A 90 -9.96 1.82 -17.96
CA TRP A 90 -10.11 0.39 -17.68
C TRP A 90 -8.77 -0.33 -17.68
N ALA A 91 -7.88 -0.01 -18.63
CA ALA A 91 -6.51 -0.51 -18.64
C ALA A 91 -5.76 -0.11 -17.34
N TYR A 92 -5.87 1.16 -16.94
CA TYR A 92 -5.30 1.63 -15.67
C TYR A 92 -5.92 0.91 -14.47
N GLY A 93 -7.25 0.85 -14.40
CA GLY A 93 -7.96 0.22 -13.28
C GLY A 93 -7.61 -1.25 -13.10
N ARG A 94 -7.39 -1.99 -14.19
CA ARG A 94 -6.92 -3.39 -14.14
C ARG A 94 -5.53 -3.51 -13.51
N LEU A 95 -4.61 -2.62 -13.87
CA LEU A 95 -3.26 -2.59 -13.31
C LEU A 95 -3.28 -2.23 -11.83
N GLU A 96 -4.02 -1.18 -11.45
CA GLU A 96 -4.16 -0.78 -10.04
C GLU A 96 -4.78 -1.90 -9.20
N ALA A 97 -5.86 -2.52 -9.69
CA ALA A 97 -6.53 -3.62 -8.99
C ALA A 97 -5.61 -4.85 -8.81
N ARG A 98 -4.77 -5.17 -9.81
CA ARG A 98 -3.78 -6.23 -9.70
C ARG A 98 -2.68 -5.90 -8.70
N ALA A 99 -2.25 -4.64 -8.64
CA ALA A 99 -1.22 -4.18 -7.71
C ALA A 99 -1.74 -4.30 -6.27
N ARG A 100 -2.99 -3.87 -6.05
CA ARG A 100 -3.71 -4.06 -4.79
C ARG A 100 -3.85 -5.53 -4.41
N SER A 101 -4.27 -6.38 -5.34
CA SER A 101 -4.44 -7.82 -5.11
C SER A 101 -3.14 -8.50 -4.64
N PHE A 102 -2.00 -8.05 -5.16
CA PHE A 102 -0.69 -8.50 -4.70
C PHE A 102 -0.43 -8.07 -3.25
N THR A 103 -0.57 -6.77 -2.94
CA THR A 103 -0.39 -6.24 -1.57
C THR A 103 -1.34 -6.87 -0.55
N ASP A 104 -2.58 -7.17 -0.96
CA ASP A 104 -3.57 -7.88 -0.13
C ASP A 104 -3.10 -9.29 0.21
N GLY A 105 -2.62 -10.06 -0.77
CA GLY A 105 -2.12 -11.42 -0.55
C GLY A 105 -0.94 -11.47 0.43
N VAL A 106 0.02 -10.56 0.27
CA VAL A 106 1.14 -10.40 1.23
C VAL A 106 0.59 -10.05 2.63
N SER A 107 -0.41 -9.18 2.71
CA SER A 107 -1.04 -8.82 3.99
C SER A 107 -1.76 -9.99 4.65
N VAL A 108 -2.40 -10.87 3.88
CA VAL A 108 -2.99 -12.12 4.40
C VAL A 108 -1.90 -13.01 4.98
N TRP A 109 -0.82 -13.25 4.23
CA TRP A 109 0.30 -14.07 4.68
C TRP A 109 0.94 -13.54 5.97
N VAL A 110 1.23 -12.24 6.03
CA VAL A 110 1.87 -11.62 7.21
C VAL A 110 0.96 -11.70 8.43
N ARG A 111 -0.36 -11.55 8.27
CA ARG A 111 -1.31 -11.70 9.38
C ARG A 111 -1.34 -13.13 9.88
N GLU A 112 -1.31 -14.09 8.98
CA GLU A 112 -1.26 -15.50 9.33
C GLU A 112 0.03 -15.85 10.09
N MET A 113 1.17 -15.30 9.67
CA MET A 113 2.45 -15.46 10.37
C MET A 113 2.51 -14.80 11.75
N ARG A 114 1.61 -13.86 12.06
CA ARG A 114 1.49 -13.26 13.41
C ARG A 114 0.67 -14.10 14.38
N ARG A 115 -0.05 -15.11 13.90
CA ARG A 115 -0.80 -16.02 14.79
C ARG A 115 0.15 -16.92 15.59
N PRO A 116 -0.31 -17.45 16.75
CA PRO A 116 0.31 -18.60 17.40
C PRO A 116 0.58 -19.71 16.40
N LEU A 117 1.69 -20.45 16.58
CA LEU A 117 2.17 -21.42 15.59
C LEU A 117 1.13 -22.52 15.28
N ASP A 118 0.39 -22.94 16.29
CA ASP A 118 -0.68 -23.93 16.26
C ASP A 118 -2.00 -23.43 15.65
N GLU A 119 -2.16 -22.11 15.50
CA GLU A 119 -3.30 -21.50 14.81
C GLU A 119 -3.03 -21.20 13.34
N ARG A 120 -1.79 -21.37 12.86
CA ARG A 120 -1.43 -21.06 11.46
C ARG A 120 -1.95 -22.15 10.54
N SER A 121 -2.58 -21.73 9.44
CA SER A 121 -2.97 -22.57 8.33
C SER A 121 -1.83 -22.69 7.31
N PRO A 122 -1.18 -23.87 7.18
CA PRO A 122 -0.15 -24.07 6.16
C PRO A 122 -0.70 -23.90 4.74
N THR A 123 -1.98 -24.20 4.53
CA THR A 123 -2.67 -24.06 3.25
C THR A 123 -2.77 -22.60 2.83
N ILE A 124 -3.18 -21.70 3.74
CA ILE A 124 -3.25 -20.26 3.45
C ILE A 124 -1.84 -19.72 3.16
N LEU A 125 -0.85 -20.06 4.00
CA LEU A 125 0.52 -19.62 3.81
C LEU A 125 1.08 -20.04 2.45
N LYS A 126 0.93 -21.31 2.07
CA LYS A 126 1.38 -21.83 0.77
C LYS A 126 0.64 -21.15 -0.39
N HIS A 127 -0.66 -20.93 -0.26
CA HIS A 127 -1.48 -20.30 -1.29
C HIS A 127 -1.05 -18.86 -1.56
N GLU A 128 -0.81 -18.07 -0.51
CA GLU A 128 -0.41 -16.68 -0.67
C GLU A 128 1.02 -16.53 -1.20
N VAL A 129 1.95 -17.42 -0.84
CA VAL A 129 3.29 -17.46 -1.47
C VAL A 129 3.17 -17.76 -2.97
N ALA A 130 2.41 -18.79 -3.34
CA ALA A 130 2.22 -19.13 -4.75
C ALA A 130 1.48 -18.02 -5.52
N ARG A 131 0.56 -17.29 -4.87
CA ARG A 131 -0.08 -16.10 -5.46
C ARG A 131 0.95 -15.01 -5.73
N ALA A 132 1.80 -14.71 -4.76
CA ALA A 132 2.86 -13.70 -4.90
C ALA A 132 3.81 -14.04 -6.05
N GLU A 133 4.23 -15.29 -6.19
CA GLU A 133 5.09 -15.75 -7.28
C GLU A 133 4.41 -15.59 -8.66
N ARG A 134 3.16 -16.04 -8.80
CA ARG A 134 2.41 -15.88 -10.06
C ARG A 134 2.23 -14.41 -10.44
N LEU A 135 1.85 -13.57 -9.47
CA LEU A 135 1.69 -12.13 -9.71
C LEU A 135 3.04 -11.45 -9.98
N GLY A 136 4.12 -11.88 -9.35
CA GLY A 136 5.48 -11.39 -9.61
C GLY A 136 5.90 -11.61 -11.06
N ALA A 137 5.71 -12.83 -11.57
CA ALA A 137 6.00 -13.15 -12.98
C ALA A 137 5.15 -12.30 -13.94
N THR A 138 3.84 -12.20 -13.70
CA THR A 138 2.95 -11.35 -14.50
C THR A 138 3.36 -9.87 -14.46
N TRP A 139 3.72 -9.35 -13.27
CA TRP A 139 4.14 -7.97 -13.13
C TRP A 139 5.49 -7.68 -13.78
N ASN A 140 6.41 -8.65 -13.84
CA ASN A 140 7.68 -8.49 -14.55
C ASN A 140 7.48 -8.21 -16.05
N GLU A 141 6.37 -8.66 -16.63
CA GLU A 141 5.95 -8.32 -17.98
C GLU A 141 5.14 -7.00 -18.00
N ASP A 142 4.09 -6.91 -17.17
CA ASP A 142 3.16 -5.77 -17.16
C ASP A 142 3.81 -4.45 -16.78
N ILE A 143 4.96 -4.47 -16.10
CA ILE A 143 5.67 -3.24 -15.75
C ILE A 143 6.12 -2.47 -16.99
N ALA A 144 6.32 -3.15 -18.13
CA ALA A 144 6.64 -2.52 -19.41
C ALA A 144 5.42 -1.85 -20.07
N HIS A 145 4.20 -2.05 -19.55
CA HIS A 145 3.00 -1.41 -20.08
C HIS A 145 3.15 0.13 -20.04
N PRO A 146 2.77 0.88 -21.09
CA PRO A 146 3.02 2.34 -21.17
C PRO A 146 2.53 3.13 -19.95
N ILE A 147 1.39 2.73 -19.36
CA ILE A 147 0.83 3.32 -18.13
C ILE A 147 1.81 3.23 -16.94
N MET A 148 2.57 2.13 -16.84
CA MET A 148 3.55 1.87 -15.77
C MET A 148 4.94 2.47 -16.06
N GLN A 149 5.14 3.02 -17.25
CA GLN A 149 6.34 3.76 -17.65
C GLN A 149 6.17 5.28 -17.47
N GLY A 150 4.96 5.72 -17.11
CA GLY A 150 4.62 7.12 -16.91
C GLY A 150 4.97 7.68 -15.52
N PRO A 151 4.37 8.82 -15.15
CA PRO A 151 4.53 9.40 -13.82
C PRO A 151 3.98 8.46 -12.72
N LEU A 152 4.36 8.75 -11.47
CA LEU A 152 3.91 8.00 -10.31
C LEU A 152 2.37 8.00 -10.21
N THR A 153 1.78 6.81 -10.05
CA THR A 153 0.34 6.61 -9.81
C THR A 153 0.09 5.67 -8.63
N MET A 154 -1.17 5.49 -8.23
CA MET A 154 -1.56 4.53 -7.20
C MET A 154 -1.18 3.09 -7.55
N ALA A 155 -1.23 2.70 -8.83
CA ALA A 155 -0.74 1.39 -9.26
C ALA A 155 0.75 1.18 -8.95
N HIS A 156 1.58 2.21 -9.19
CA HIS A 156 3.01 2.17 -8.86
C HIS A 156 3.22 2.04 -7.34
N LEU A 157 2.52 2.87 -6.55
CA LEU A 157 2.67 2.89 -5.09
C LEU A 157 2.24 1.57 -4.45
N LEU A 158 1.09 1.02 -4.86
CA LEU A 158 0.58 -0.25 -4.35
C LEU A 158 1.55 -1.40 -4.66
N LEU A 159 1.99 -1.50 -5.92
CA LEU A 159 2.91 -2.56 -6.35
C LEU A 159 4.22 -2.48 -5.58
N PHE A 160 4.84 -1.30 -5.53
CA PHE A 160 6.10 -1.11 -4.84
C PHE A 160 5.99 -1.42 -3.34
N VAL A 161 4.98 -0.85 -2.65
CA VAL A 161 4.81 -1.11 -1.22
C VAL A 161 4.52 -2.58 -0.95
N GLY A 162 3.82 -3.28 -1.85
CA GLY A 162 3.64 -4.72 -1.78
C GLY A 162 4.96 -5.49 -1.90
N LEU A 163 5.84 -5.09 -2.83
CA LEU A 163 7.14 -5.75 -3.05
C LEU A 163 8.05 -5.57 -1.84
N ASP A 164 8.15 -4.33 -1.35
CA ASP A 164 8.90 -3.99 -0.15
C ASP A 164 8.38 -4.79 1.05
N PHE A 165 7.06 -4.87 1.21
CA PHE A 165 6.45 -5.59 2.32
C PHE A 165 6.68 -7.10 2.24
N ALA A 166 6.62 -7.71 1.05
CA ALA A 166 6.93 -9.12 0.86
C ALA A 166 8.39 -9.44 1.22
N ARG A 167 9.32 -8.57 0.80
CA ARG A 167 10.75 -8.70 1.09
C ARG A 167 11.03 -8.53 2.58
N ASP A 168 10.53 -7.46 3.19
CA ASP A 168 10.81 -7.12 4.60
C ASP A 168 10.19 -8.14 5.56
N SER A 169 9.03 -8.69 5.21
CA SER A 169 8.39 -9.78 5.96
C SER A 169 9.04 -11.15 5.73
N LYS A 170 10.05 -11.24 4.84
CA LYS A 170 10.74 -12.47 4.44
C LYS A 170 9.79 -13.52 3.87
N MET A 171 8.67 -13.09 3.29
CA MET A 171 7.73 -13.97 2.61
C MET A 171 8.34 -14.52 1.32
N THR A 172 8.85 -13.63 0.48
CA THR A 172 9.52 -13.95 -0.78
C THR A 172 10.29 -12.73 -1.26
N ASP A 173 11.35 -12.94 -2.05
CA ASP A 173 12.05 -11.89 -2.77
C ASP A 173 11.79 -12.04 -4.27
N LEU A 174 10.78 -11.32 -4.76
CA LEU A 174 10.42 -11.35 -6.17
C LEU A 174 11.46 -10.60 -7.03
N GLU A 175 12.16 -9.61 -6.47
CA GLU A 175 13.17 -8.83 -7.20
C GLU A 175 14.38 -9.69 -7.57
N ALA A 176 14.66 -10.77 -6.83
CA ALA A 176 15.73 -11.72 -7.11
C ALA A 176 15.60 -12.39 -8.49
N ASN A 177 14.38 -12.75 -8.88
CA ASN A 177 14.12 -13.52 -10.12
C ASN A 177 13.39 -12.71 -11.21
N ASN A 178 13.00 -11.46 -10.93
CA ASN A 178 12.25 -10.61 -11.84
C ASN A 178 13.01 -9.29 -12.08
N PRO A 179 13.85 -9.22 -13.14
CA PRO A 179 14.77 -8.09 -13.34
C PRO A 179 14.06 -6.76 -13.62
N HIS A 180 12.92 -6.77 -14.32
CA HIS A 180 12.17 -5.53 -14.57
C HIS A 180 11.50 -5.03 -13.29
N LEU A 181 11.01 -5.96 -12.44
CA LEU A 181 10.50 -5.60 -11.13
C LEU A 181 11.60 -5.03 -10.23
N ARG A 182 12.81 -5.60 -10.27
CA ARG A 182 13.96 -5.05 -9.54
C ARG A 182 14.25 -3.62 -9.97
N GLN A 183 14.38 -3.37 -11.27
CA GLN A 183 14.65 -2.03 -11.79
C GLN A 183 13.54 -1.03 -11.40
N PHE A 184 12.28 -1.45 -11.48
CA PHE A 184 11.15 -0.65 -11.02
C PHE A 184 11.24 -0.34 -9.52
N ALA A 185 11.54 -1.35 -8.69
CA ALA A 185 11.63 -1.21 -7.26
C ALA A 185 12.82 -0.32 -6.85
N GLU A 186 13.97 -0.45 -7.48
CA GLU A 186 15.15 0.40 -7.26
C GLU A 186 14.84 1.88 -7.55
N ARG A 187 14.17 2.16 -8.67
CA ARG A 187 13.75 3.53 -9.03
C ARG A 187 12.85 4.14 -7.96
N LEU A 188 11.86 3.39 -7.47
CA LEU A 188 10.92 3.89 -6.46
C LEU A 188 11.57 3.97 -5.08
N ARG A 189 12.43 3.02 -4.70
CA ARG A 189 13.14 3.03 -3.41
C ARG A 189 14.04 4.26 -3.24
N ALA A 190 14.52 4.84 -4.34
CA ALA A 190 15.31 6.07 -4.33
C ALA A 190 14.49 7.34 -4.03
N MET A 191 13.15 7.28 -4.02
CA MET A 191 12.32 8.46 -3.75
C MET A 191 12.35 8.84 -2.26
N PRO A 192 12.53 10.14 -1.91
CA PRO A 192 12.58 10.58 -0.52
C PRO A 192 11.32 10.23 0.30
N SER A 193 10.13 10.32 -0.30
CA SER A 193 8.86 9.98 0.35
C SER A 193 8.77 8.48 0.69
N ILE A 194 9.31 7.62 -0.17
CA ILE A 194 9.35 6.17 0.04
C ILE A 194 10.33 5.81 1.16
N ALA A 195 11.52 6.43 1.17
CA ALA A 195 12.51 6.25 2.23
C ALA A 195 11.97 6.73 3.58
N ALA A 196 11.38 7.93 3.63
CA ALA A 196 10.84 8.55 4.84
C ALA A 196 9.65 7.79 5.46
N THR A 197 9.01 6.90 4.69
CA THR A 197 7.86 6.11 5.14
C THR A 197 8.17 4.63 5.32
N HIS A 198 9.41 4.20 5.09
CA HIS A 198 9.83 2.84 5.37
C HIS A 198 9.54 2.50 6.84
N PRO A 199 8.97 1.31 7.14
CA PRO A 199 8.77 0.91 8.52
C PRO A 199 10.10 0.91 9.27
N ALA A 200 10.14 1.57 10.43
CA ALA A 200 11.30 1.45 11.32
C ALA A 200 11.50 -0.02 11.70
N SER A 201 12.76 -0.48 11.71
CA SER A 201 13.12 -1.81 12.23
C SER A 201 12.68 -1.90 13.70
N THR A 202 11.77 -2.81 13.99
CA THR A 202 11.35 -3.17 15.35
C THR A 202 12.28 -4.22 15.94
#